data_AF-A0A4Q0VCX3-F1
#
_entry.id   AF-A0A4Q0VCX3-F1
#
_cell.length_a   1.000
_cell.length_b   1.000
_cell.length_c   1.000
_cell.angle_alpha   90.00
_cell.angle_beta   90.00
_cell.angle_gamma   90.00
#
_symmetry.space_group_name_H-M   'P 1'
#
loop_
_entity.id
_entity.type
_entity.pdbx_description
1 polymer ?
#
loop_
_entity_poly.entity_id
_entity_poly.type
_entity_poly.pdbx_seq_one_letter_code
_entity_poly.pdbx_strand_id
1 'polypeptide(L)'
;MIVPIIYLIYLFKKGSKFKNYNFLLKGLISSFLVLVSITGIGGVFSEFKEEDSKWKQVATVKTDNVDKNNIKENTDNTTPINKEIKDDKETKEIKNNKITGNLKVHYIDVGQGDSILIQQDGHNMLIDAGTNATETAVVSYLKNQGVTKLDYVIGTHPHEDHIGGLEKVIDTFQADKVFMPEINHTTQIFKSVVTSIKNKGLKISTPKVGNSYGLGNARWQILAPVSASYDNLNNYFIVTKLKFGNNSFIFTGDAESLSEGEILQKQLDISSDVINIGHHGSRTSTTQNFLDKINPKYAVISYGKGNKHGHPTQETLNKLKNKGIKVYRTDECSNVIATSDGNNITFNTKSGSYKGVDNTKSTRKPTSKVQPKPVPKATPKPIAKPQPKLQPTPPPVVKSQPNSKTVYKKNTGKKYHRNGCRSLRKSKAPINKNDAINRGYGSCGICNP
;
A
#
# COMPACT_ATOMS: atom_id res chain seq x y z
N MET A 1 35.10 19.96 -35.45
CA MET A 1 34.16 19.74 -34.33
C MET A 1 34.05 20.91 -33.33
N ILE A 2 34.91 21.94 -33.36
CA ILE A 2 34.98 22.93 -32.27
C ILE A 2 34.14 24.21 -32.52
N VAL A 3 33.90 24.58 -33.77
CA VAL A 3 33.16 25.83 -34.14
C VAL A 3 31.67 25.86 -33.71
N PRO A 4 30.88 24.76 -33.79
CA PRO A 4 29.47 24.80 -33.43
C PRO A 4 29.23 24.93 -31.91
N ILE A 5 30.16 24.41 -31.11
CA ILE A 5 30.08 24.38 -29.65
C ILE A 5 30.34 25.78 -29.08
N ILE A 6 31.26 26.54 -29.70
CA ILE A 6 31.55 27.93 -29.32
C ILE A 6 30.33 28.84 -29.58
N TYR A 7 29.59 28.61 -30.67
CA TYR A 7 28.38 29.38 -31.00
C TYR A 7 27.22 29.11 -30.02
N LEU A 8 27.05 27.87 -29.58
CA LEU A 8 26.05 27.49 -28.57
C LEU A 8 26.35 28.08 -27.17
N ILE A 9 27.63 28.13 -26.78
CA ILE A 9 28.07 28.76 -25.52
C ILE A 9 27.89 30.29 -25.59
N TYR A 10 28.15 30.90 -26.76
CA TYR A 10 27.91 32.33 -27.00
C TYR A 10 26.44 32.71 -26.86
N LEU A 11 25.52 31.88 -27.35
CA LEU A 11 24.07 32.12 -27.25
C LEU A 11 23.54 31.96 -25.81
N PHE A 12 24.10 31.05 -25.02
CA PHE A 12 23.73 30.86 -23.60
C PHE A 12 24.14 32.04 -22.71
N LYS A 13 25.25 32.71 -23.03
CA LYS A 13 25.81 33.80 -22.21
C LYS A 13 25.04 35.14 -22.35
N LYS A 14 24.18 35.29 -23.37
CA LYS A 14 23.49 36.56 -23.68
C LYS A 14 22.01 36.62 -23.30
N GLY A 15 21.48 35.61 -22.59
CA GLY A 15 20.19 35.68 -21.91
C GLY A 15 18.96 35.93 -22.80
N SER A 16 18.95 35.48 -24.07
CA SER A 16 17.78 35.64 -24.93
C SER A 16 16.75 34.52 -24.69
N LYS A 17 15.51 34.91 -24.36
CA LYS A 17 14.37 33.99 -24.30
C LYS A 17 13.93 33.64 -25.72
N PHE A 18 14.16 32.40 -26.17
CA PHE A 18 13.58 31.92 -27.43
C PHE A 18 12.61 30.76 -27.22
N LYS A 19 11.35 31.01 -27.59
CA LYS A 19 10.31 30.01 -27.83
C LYS A 19 10.54 29.42 -29.22
N ASN A 20 10.96 28.15 -29.30
CA ASN A 20 10.81 27.19 -30.43
C ASN A 20 12.06 26.32 -30.63
N TYR A 21 12.21 25.30 -29.78
CA TYR A 21 13.31 24.32 -29.83
C TYR A 21 13.15 23.29 -30.98
N ASN A 22 11.93 23.12 -31.51
CA ASN A 22 11.59 22.01 -32.40
C ASN A 22 12.03 22.19 -33.87
N PHE A 23 12.40 23.39 -34.31
CA PHE A 23 12.79 23.63 -35.71
C PHE A 23 14.32 23.45 -35.93
N LEU A 24 15.14 23.87 -34.97
CA LEU A 24 16.61 23.74 -35.03
C LEU A 24 17.09 22.30 -34.78
N LEU A 25 16.40 21.55 -33.91
CA LEU A 25 16.76 20.16 -33.62
C LEU A 25 16.47 19.21 -34.80
N LYS A 26 15.43 19.50 -35.61
CA LYS A 26 15.10 18.73 -36.81
C LYS A 26 16.12 18.95 -37.95
N GLY A 27 16.73 20.15 -38.03
CA GLY A 27 17.80 20.43 -38.99
C GLY A 27 19.11 19.69 -38.69
N LEU A 28 19.48 19.55 -37.41
CA LEU A 28 20.73 18.88 -37.01
C LEU A 28 20.71 17.36 -37.20
N ILE A 29 19.54 16.73 -37.09
CA ILE A 29 19.37 15.28 -37.30
C ILE A 29 19.41 14.93 -38.79
N SER A 30 18.96 15.83 -39.67
CA SER A 30 19.00 15.63 -41.13
C SER A 30 20.43 15.73 -41.69
N SER A 31 21.33 16.48 -41.06
CA SER A 31 22.72 16.63 -41.51
C SER A 31 23.64 15.50 -41.03
N PHE A 32 23.24 14.75 -40.00
CA PHE A 32 24.02 13.62 -39.48
C PHE A 32 23.81 12.33 -40.30
N LEU A 33 22.70 12.22 -41.03
CA LEU A 33 22.38 11.06 -41.88
C LEU A 33 22.98 11.12 -43.29
N VAL A 34 23.56 12.27 -43.70
CA VAL A 34 24.21 12.41 -45.03
C VAL A 34 25.74 12.27 -44.95
N LEU A 35 26.35 12.37 -43.76
CA LEU A 35 27.82 12.26 -43.61
C LEU A 35 28.35 10.84 -43.37
N VAL A 36 27.50 9.87 -43.04
CA VAL A 36 27.93 8.47 -42.81
C VAL A 36 28.03 7.66 -44.12
N SER A 37 27.60 8.23 -45.25
CA SER A 37 27.65 7.59 -46.57
C SER A 37 28.91 7.89 -47.41
N ILE A 38 29.91 8.65 -46.92
CA ILE A 38 31.07 9.06 -47.75
C ILE A 38 32.44 8.61 -47.22
N THR A 39 32.58 8.16 -45.98
CA THR A 39 33.88 7.65 -45.49
C THR A 39 33.81 6.15 -45.24
N GLY A 40 33.97 5.38 -46.30
CA GLY A 40 34.14 3.93 -46.23
C GLY A 40 35.31 3.57 -45.30
N ILE A 41 34.97 3.12 -44.10
CA ILE A 41 35.84 2.33 -43.22
C ILE A 41 34.97 1.16 -42.75
N GLY A 42 35.02 0.08 -43.54
CA GLY A 42 34.51 -1.22 -43.13
C GLY A 42 35.40 -1.77 -42.03
N GLY A 43 34.83 -2.06 -40.86
CA GLY A 43 35.57 -2.65 -39.77
C GLY A 43 34.99 -2.45 -38.37
N VAL A 44 33.66 -2.35 -38.17
CA VAL A 44 33.04 -2.45 -36.83
C VAL A 44 31.61 -3.02 -36.96
N PHE A 45 31.44 -4.20 -37.58
CA PHE A 45 30.12 -4.86 -37.65
C PHE A 45 30.15 -6.38 -37.47
N SER A 46 31.31 -6.97 -37.09
CA SER A 46 31.41 -8.41 -36.80
C SER A 46 31.34 -8.76 -35.31
N GLU A 47 31.36 -7.78 -34.40
CA GLU A 47 31.41 -8.05 -32.94
C GLU A 47 30.06 -7.86 -32.22
N PHE A 48 29.01 -7.42 -32.94
CA PHE A 48 27.67 -7.20 -32.37
C PHE A 48 26.68 -8.34 -32.64
N LYS A 49 27.06 -9.40 -33.36
CA LYS A 49 26.18 -10.55 -33.66
C LYS A 49 26.42 -11.78 -32.78
N GLU A 50 27.41 -11.76 -31.90
CA GLU A 50 27.75 -12.91 -31.04
C GLU A 50 27.23 -12.78 -29.59
N GLU A 51 26.76 -11.60 -29.16
CA GLU A 51 26.14 -11.43 -27.83
C GLU A 51 24.61 -11.66 -27.82
N ASP A 52 23.91 -11.48 -28.94
CA ASP A 52 22.45 -11.70 -29.01
C ASP A 52 22.02 -13.19 -28.94
N SER A 53 22.96 -14.13 -29.17
CA SER A 53 22.71 -15.57 -29.02
C SER A 53 22.84 -16.05 -27.56
N LYS A 54 23.60 -15.34 -26.72
CA LYS A 54 23.78 -15.66 -25.28
C LYS A 54 22.57 -15.25 -24.41
N TRP A 55 21.73 -14.32 -24.86
CA TRP A 55 20.54 -13.89 -24.12
C TRP A 55 19.26 -14.71 -24.40
N LYS A 56 19.33 -15.73 -25.27
CA LYS A 56 18.22 -16.68 -25.50
C LYS A 56 18.41 -18.07 -24.87
N GLN A 57 19.53 -18.33 -24.17
CA GLN A 57 19.78 -19.61 -23.49
C GLN A 57 19.81 -19.56 -21.96
N VAL A 58 19.53 -18.43 -21.31
CA VAL A 58 19.53 -18.32 -19.83
C VAL A 58 18.10 -18.22 -19.24
N ALA A 59 17.08 -18.54 -20.04
CA ALA A 59 15.70 -18.74 -19.57
C ALA A 59 15.28 -20.19 -19.81
N THR A 60 15.95 -21.13 -19.15
CA THR A 60 15.47 -22.51 -18.94
C THR A 60 16.27 -23.12 -17.79
N VAL A 61 15.92 -22.77 -16.56
CA VAL A 61 16.32 -23.60 -15.40
C VAL A 61 15.45 -24.85 -15.47
N LYS A 62 16.06 -25.93 -15.96
CA LYS A 62 15.55 -27.29 -15.83
C LYS A 62 15.44 -27.61 -14.35
N THR A 63 14.27 -28.02 -13.89
CA THR A 63 14.14 -28.80 -12.67
C THR A 63 14.68 -30.18 -12.97
N ASP A 64 15.75 -30.58 -12.30
CA ASP A 64 16.26 -31.93 -12.40
C ASP A 64 15.21 -32.91 -11.87
N ASN A 65 14.89 -33.87 -12.74
CA ASN A 65 14.18 -35.09 -12.42
C ASN A 65 14.98 -35.87 -11.39
N VAL A 66 14.38 -36.13 -10.23
CA VAL A 66 14.75 -37.31 -9.44
C VAL A 66 13.86 -38.44 -9.91
N ASP A 67 14.51 -39.42 -10.52
CA ASP A 67 13.93 -40.66 -10.99
C ASP A 67 13.19 -41.40 -9.86
N LYS A 68 11.95 -41.76 -10.18
CA LYS A 68 11.23 -42.88 -9.58
C LYS A 68 11.62 -44.12 -10.38
N ASN A 69 12.23 -45.11 -9.74
CA ASN A 69 11.83 -46.53 -9.76
C ASN A 69 12.92 -47.45 -9.18
N ASN A 70 12.43 -48.59 -8.66
CA ASN A 70 13.13 -49.75 -8.05
C ASN A 70 13.59 -49.54 -6.59
N ILE A 71 13.06 -50.26 -5.58
CA ILE A 71 12.93 -51.73 -5.47
C ILE A 71 11.81 -52.14 -4.49
N LYS A 72 10.96 -53.07 -4.98
CA LYS A 72 10.30 -54.25 -4.38
C LYS A 72 9.53 -54.21 -3.04
N GLU A 73 8.30 -54.70 -3.18
CA GLU A 73 7.46 -55.33 -2.16
C GLU A 73 8.21 -56.32 -1.26
N ASN A 74 7.93 -56.27 0.04
CA ASN A 74 7.76 -57.50 0.82
C ASN A 74 6.63 -57.29 1.83
N THR A 75 5.72 -58.25 1.82
CA THR A 75 4.50 -58.38 2.59
C THR A 75 4.74 -58.88 4.01
N ASP A 76 3.68 -58.78 4.83
CA ASP A 76 3.47 -59.43 6.13
C ASP A 76 4.28 -58.95 7.34
N ASN A 77 3.61 -58.18 8.21
CA ASN A 77 2.96 -58.79 9.38
C ASN A 77 2.15 -57.79 10.22
N THR A 78 1.07 -58.33 10.75
CA THR A 78 -0.03 -57.76 11.53
C THR A 78 0.36 -57.22 12.93
N THR A 79 -0.07 -55.98 13.22
CA THR A 79 -0.83 -55.44 14.40
C THR A 79 -0.69 -56.11 15.80
N PRO A 80 -0.92 -55.42 16.94
CA PRO A 80 -0.80 -53.99 17.32
C PRO A 80 0.01 -53.75 18.63
N ILE A 81 0.68 -52.60 18.81
CA ILE A 81 0.93 -52.07 20.16
C ILE A 81 0.73 -50.56 20.19
N ASN A 82 -0.31 -50.18 20.92
CA ASN A 82 -0.60 -48.85 21.42
C ASN A 82 0.51 -48.47 22.43
N LYS A 83 1.33 -47.45 22.14
CA LYS A 83 2.15 -46.77 23.15
C LYS A 83 2.50 -45.35 22.72
N GLU A 84 2.19 -44.46 23.64
CA GLU A 84 2.46 -43.02 23.69
C GLU A 84 3.73 -42.60 22.95
N ILE A 85 3.58 -41.67 22.00
CA ILE A 85 4.64 -40.74 21.64
C ILE A 85 4.25 -39.39 22.24
N LYS A 86 5.01 -39.00 23.24
CA LYS A 86 5.06 -37.67 23.82
C LYS A 86 5.51 -36.71 22.71
N ASP A 87 4.59 -35.92 22.18
CA ASP A 87 4.98 -34.68 21.50
C ASP A 87 5.23 -33.64 22.59
N ASP A 88 6.51 -33.32 22.75
CA ASP A 88 7.02 -32.33 23.66
C ASP A 88 6.35 -30.98 23.40
N LYS A 89 5.50 -30.62 24.36
CA LYS A 89 5.08 -29.24 24.60
C LYS A 89 6.34 -28.39 24.84
N GLU A 90 6.84 -27.76 23.79
CA GLU A 90 7.61 -26.52 23.93
C GLU A 90 6.65 -25.33 24.11
N THR A 91 5.75 -25.44 25.09
CA THR A 91 5.29 -24.28 25.85
C THR A 91 6.29 -24.05 26.97
N LYS A 92 7.48 -23.54 26.61
CA LYS A 92 8.40 -22.96 27.58
C LYS A 92 8.10 -21.47 27.70
N GLU A 93 7.55 -21.13 28.86
CA GLU A 93 7.64 -19.84 29.55
C GLU A 93 8.09 -18.64 28.70
N ILE A 94 7.15 -17.78 28.31
CA ILE A 94 7.49 -16.37 28.10
C ILE A 94 7.74 -15.80 29.49
N LYS A 95 8.98 -15.97 29.97
CA LYS A 95 9.52 -15.20 31.08
C LYS A 95 9.28 -13.73 30.74
N ASN A 96 8.80 -12.96 31.72
CA ASN A 96 8.66 -11.52 31.69
C ASN A 96 9.93 -10.89 31.13
N ASN A 97 10.01 -10.72 29.81
CA ASN A 97 11.11 -10.03 29.19
C ASN A 97 10.83 -8.56 29.48
N LYS A 98 11.49 -8.02 30.50
CA LYS A 98 11.34 -6.63 30.91
C LYS A 98 11.62 -5.78 29.68
N ILE A 99 10.59 -5.12 29.17
CA ILE A 99 10.74 -4.22 28.04
C ILE A 99 11.68 -3.10 28.46
N THR A 100 12.79 -2.97 27.74
CA THR A 100 13.79 -1.92 27.95
C THR A 100 13.71 -0.87 26.86
N GLY A 101 14.17 0.33 27.20
CA GLY A 101 14.21 1.46 26.29
C GLY A 101 12.82 2.01 25.95
N ASN A 102 12.81 2.98 25.05
CA ASN A 102 11.59 3.57 24.50
C ASN A 102 11.50 3.23 23.01
N LEU A 103 10.28 2.99 22.55
CA LEU A 103 9.94 3.02 21.13
C LEU A 103 9.68 4.48 20.73
N LYS A 104 10.30 4.95 19.65
CA LYS A 104 9.96 6.23 19.04
C LYS A 104 9.43 6.02 17.62
N VAL A 105 8.30 6.64 17.32
CA VAL A 105 7.71 6.67 15.98
C VAL A 105 7.70 8.12 15.51
N HIS A 106 8.53 8.40 14.51
CA HIS A 106 8.76 9.71 13.92
C HIS A 106 7.98 9.80 12.62
N TYR A 107 6.91 10.58 12.60
CA TYR A 107 6.21 10.98 11.39
C TYR A 107 6.91 12.23 10.85
N ILE A 108 7.74 12.04 9.83
CA ILE A 108 8.61 13.08 9.29
C ILE A 108 7.78 13.99 8.38
N ASP A 109 7.86 15.30 8.59
CA ASP A 109 7.24 16.29 7.72
C ASP A 109 8.01 16.37 6.40
N VAL A 110 7.52 15.62 5.42
CA VAL A 110 8.02 15.59 4.03
C VAL A 110 7.11 16.38 3.09
N GLY A 111 6.25 17.25 3.63
CA GLY A 111 5.19 17.86 2.85
C GLY A 111 4.14 16.82 2.47
N GLN A 112 3.79 16.72 1.19
CA GLN A 112 2.85 15.70 0.71
C GLN A 112 3.52 14.33 0.76
N GLY A 113 2.88 13.36 1.41
CA GLY A 113 3.38 11.98 1.49
C GLY A 113 3.60 11.46 2.90
N ASP A 114 4.13 10.23 2.97
CA ASP A 114 4.55 9.59 4.22
C ASP A 114 6.06 9.34 4.24
N SER A 115 6.65 9.51 5.42
CA SER A 115 7.99 9.05 5.77
C SER A 115 8.02 8.83 7.28
N ILE A 116 8.12 7.57 7.71
CA ILE A 116 7.92 7.19 9.10
C ILE A 116 9.13 6.38 9.57
N LEU A 117 9.94 6.97 10.45
CA LEU A 117 11.05 6.29 11.11
C LEU A 117 10.57 5.72 12.45
N ILE A 118 10.82 4.43 12.66
CA ILE A 118 10.51 3.71 13.90
C ILE A 118 11.84 3.25 14.51
N GLN A 119 12.11 3.63 15.75
CA GLN A 119 13.35 3.30 16.47
C GLN A 119 13.07 2.63 17.81
N GLN A 120 13.79 1.55 18.12
CA GLN A 120 13.78 0.92 19.44
C GLN A 120 15.15 0.26 19.72
N ASP A 121 15.82 0.66 20.80
CA ASP A 121 17.15 0.17 21.23
C ASP A 121 18.15 -0.01 20.07
N GLY A 122 18.28 1.01 19.21
CA GLY A 122 19.22 1.01 18.09
C GLY A 122 18.74 0.29 16.83
N HIS A 123 17.63 -0.46 16.89
CA HIS A 123 16.96 -1.01 15.72
C HIS A 123 16.11 0.06 15.02
N ASN A 124 16.15 0.10 13.70
CA ASN A 124 15.50 1.14 12.90
C ASN A 124 14.70 0.53 11.75
N MET A 125 13.47 0.98 11.59
CA MET A 125 12.64 0.72 10.42
C MET A 125 12.24 2.05 9.78
N LEU A 126 12.30 2.12 8.46
CA LEU A 126 11.73 3.21 7.70
C LEU A 126 10.54 2.70 6.87
N ILE A 127 9.38 3.35 7.01
CA ILE A 127 8.22 3.18 6.14
C ILE A 127 8.11 4.42 5.27
N ASP A 128 8.29 4.24 3.96
CA ASP A 128 8.33 5.30 2.94
C ASP A 128 9.37 6.40 3.20
N ALA A 129 9.57 7.30 2.23
CA ALA A 129 10.58 8.36 2.29
C ALA A 129 10.11 9.66 1.61
N GLY A 130 8.80 9.88 1.51
CA GLY A 130 8.22 11.03 0.85
C GLY A 130 8.58 11.12 -0.64
N THR A 131 8.51 12.33 -1.16
CA THR A 131 8.85 12.65 -2.55
C THR A 131 10.36 12.63 -2.83
N ASN A 132 10.74 12.60 -4.11
CA ASN A 132 12.14 12.76 -4.50
C ASN A 132 12.70 14.13 -4.07
N ALA A 133 11.87 15.20 -4.11
CA ALA A 133 12.27 16.54 -3.67
C ALA A 133 12.69 16.60 -2.18
N THR A 134 12.26 15.63 -1.37
CA THR A 134 12.56 15.55 0.06
C THR A 134 13.66 14.54 0.41
N GLU A 135 14.24 13.84 -0.57
CA GLU A 135 15.18 12.73 -0.32
C GLU A 135 16.38 13.13 0.55
N THR A 136 16.95 14.32 0.31
CA THR A 136 18.11 14.81 1.05
C THR A 136 17.73 15.21 2.48
N ALA A 137 16.54 15.78 2.66
CA ALA A 137 16.02 16.14 3.97
C ALA A 137 15.74 14.88 4.81
N VAL A 138 15.14 13.85 4.21
CA VAL A 138 14.90 12.56 4.89
C VAL A 138 16.23 11.92 5.30
N VAL A 139 17.19 11.78 4.38
CA VAL A 139 18.51 11.21 4.71
C VAL A 139 19.21 11.99 5.82
N SER A 140 19.16 13.33 5.77
CA SER A 140 19.75 14.18 6.80
C SER A 140 19.05 14.00 8.15
N TYR A 141 17.72 13.88 8.15
CA TYR A 141 16.93 13.61 9.34
C TYR A 141 17.32 12.27 9.97
N LEU A 142 17.40 11.20 9.18
CA LEU A 142 17.80 9.87 9.64
C LEU A 142 19.20 9.89 10.28
N LYS A 143 20.17 10.54 9.64
CA LYS A 143 21.52 10.72 10.22
C LYS A 143 21.48 11.47 11.55
N ASN A 144 20.68 12.53 11.64
CA ASN A 144 20.52 13.31 12.87
C ASN A 144 19.80 12.52 13.98
N GLN A 145 19.00 11.51 13.64
CA GLN A 145 18.42 10.56 14.60
C GLN A 145 19.37 9.40 14.94
N GLY A 146 20.65 9.47 14.51
CA GLY A 146 21.65 8.45 14.79
C GLY A 146 21.47 7.14 14.02
N VAL A 147 20.67 7.14 12.95
CA VAL A 147 20.48 5.95 12.11
C VAL A 147 21.78 5.67 11.36
N THR A 148 22.39 4.53 11.64
CA THR A 148 23.55 4.00 10.91
C THR A 148 23.17 2.83 10.00
N LYS A 149 22.09 2.12 10.36
CA LYS A 149 21.58 0.94 9.68
C LYS A 149 20.05 0.87 9.83
N LEU A 150 19.39 0.36 8.79
CA LEU A 150 17.96 0.07 8.77
C LEU A 150 17.76 -1.45 8.79
N ASP A 151 17.12 -1.99 9.82
CA ASP A 151 16.68 -3.38 9.85
C ASP A 151 15.65 -3.63 8.75
N TYR A 152 14.78 -2.65 8.52
CA TYR A 152 13.73 -2.70 7.51
C TYR A 152 13.57 -1.39 6.77
N VAL A 153 13.41 -1.49 5.45
CA VAL A 153 12.91 -0.41 4.59
C VAL A 153 11.64 -0.91 3.92
N ILE A 154 10.53 -0.19 4.07
CA ILE A 154 9.24 -0.56 3.49
C ILE A 154 8.86 0.51 2.47
N GLY A 155 8.84 0.14 1.18
CA GLY A 155 8.23 0.95 0.13
C GLY A 155 6.80 0.46 -0.09
N THR A 156 5.82 1.23 0.37
CA THR A 156 4.46 0.75 0.59
C THR A 156 3.70 0.52 -0.71
N HIS A 157 3.82 1.44 -1.67
CA HIS A 157 3.22 1.35 -3.00
C HIS A 157 3.92 2.31 -3.99
N PRO A 158 3.72 2.19 -5.31
CA PRO A 158 4.57 2.86 -6.31
C PRO A 158 4.46 4.39 -6.45
N HIS A 159 3.69 5.08 -5.60
CA HIS A 159 3.48 6.52 -5.71
C HIS A 159 4.70 7.34 -5.27
N GLU A 160 4.91 8.47 -5.94
CA GLU A 160 6.07 9.34 -5.73
C GLU A 160 6.16 9.89 -4.31
N ASP A 161 5.04 10.32 -3.74
CA ASP A 161 4.98 10.88 -2.39
C ASP A 161 5.20 9.84 -1.28
N HIS A 162 5.53 8.60 -1.65
CA HIS A 162 5.86 7.52 -0.74
C HIS A 162 7.27 6.99 -1.01
N ILE A 163 7.53 6.49 -2.22
CA ILE A 163 8.81 5.84 -2.53
C ILE A 163 9.84 6.79 -3.15
N GLY A 164 9.50 8.07 -3.35
CA GLY A 164 10.31 9.04 -4.09
C GLY A 164 11.71 9.26 -3.52
N GLY A 165 11.85 9.25 -2.19
CA GLY A 165 13.14 9.37 -1.51
C GLY A 165 13.88 8.05 -1.26
N LEU A 166 13.29 6.89 -1.57
CA LEU A 166 13.84 5.60 -1.13
C LEU A 166 15.12 5.21 -1.85
N GLU A 167 15.31 5.59 -3.11
CA GLU A 167 16.58 5.40 -3.84
C GLU A 167 17.74 5.95 -3.02
N LYS A 168 17.65 7.23 -2.61
CA LYS A 168 18.69 7.89 -1.84
C LYS A 168 18.93 7.25 -0.48
N VAL A 169 17.85 6.82 0.20
CA VAL A 169 17.95 6.13 1.48
C VAL A 169 18.71 4.81 1.33
N ILE A 170 18.31 3.98 0.36
CA ILE A 170 18.91 2.66 0.12
C ILE A 170 20.38 2.80 -0.32
N ASP A 171 20.70 3.82 -1.11
CA ASP A 171 22.07 4.12 -1.50
C ASP A 171 22.94 4.59 -0.33
N THR A 172 22.34 5.26 0.66
CA THR A 172 23.07 5.86 1.79
C THR A 172 23.26 4.91 2.98
N PHE A 173 22.23 4.17 3.36
CA PHE A 173 22.24 3.35 4.58
C PHE A 173 22.37 1.87 4.24
N GLN A 174 22.99 1.10 5.15
CA GLN A 174 22.85 -0.35 5.10
C GLN A 174 21.41 -0.73 5.44
N ALA A 175 20.81 -1.61 4.66
CA ALA A 175 19.49 -2.17 4.92
C ALA A 175 19.55 -3.71 4.98
N ASP A 176 18.94 -4.34 5.98
CA ASP A 176 18.89 -5.81 6.05
C ASP A 176 17.80 -6.39 5.17
N LYS A 177 16.62 -5.74 5.16
CA LYS A 177 15.46 -6.21 4.39
C LYS A 177 14.67 -5.06 3.80
N VAL A 178 14.32 -5.19 2.53
CA VAL A 178 13.45 -4.25 1.83
C VAL A 178 12.14 -4.94 1.50
N PHE A 179 11.02 -4.34 1.90
CA PHE A 179 9.67 -4.79 1.55
C PHE A 179 9.08 -3.87 0.49
N MET A 180 8.52 -4.47 -0.56
CA MET A 180 7.66 -3.80 -1.55
C MET A 180 6.58 -4.78 -2.02
N PRO A 181 5.38 -4.30 -2.38
CA PRO A 181 4.35 -5.15 -2.95
C PRO A 181 4.80 -5.74 -4.30
N GLU A 182 4.25 -6.91 -4.65
CA GLU A 182 4.52 -7.55 -5.94
C GLU A 182 3.74 -6.85 -7.06
N ILE A 183 4.29 -5.72 -7.50
CA ILE A 183 3.77 -4.91 -8.59
C ILE A 183 4.92 -4.33 -9.41
N ASN A 184 4.72 -4.26 -10.73
CA ASN A 184 5.60 -3.52 -11.63
C ASN A 184 4.98 -2.17 -11.95
N HIS A 185 5.82 -1.12 -12.00
CA HIS A 185 5.40 0.21 -12.44
C HIS A 185 6.45 0.82 -13.37
N THR A 186 6.01 1.65 -14.32
CA THR A 186 6.88 2.16 -15.40
C THR A 186 7.50 3.52 -15.10
N THR A 187 7.12 4.16 -13.99
CA THR A 187 7.67 5.45 -13.56
C THR A 187 9.17 5.34 -13.32
N GLN A 188 9.87 6.46 -13.58
CA GLN A 188 11.30 6.54 -13.34
C GLN A 188 11.65 6.30 -11.87
N ILE A 189 10.84 6.85 -10.95
CA ILE A 189 11.00 6.67 -9.50
C ILE A 189 10.99 5.19 -9.12
N PHE A 190 9.99 4.43 -9.58
CA PHE A 190 9.91 3.01 -9.26
C PHE A 190 11.13 2.24 -9.79
N LYS A 191 11.55 2.52 -11.03
CA LYS A 191 12.73 1.91 -11.63
C LYS A 191 14.01 2.25 -10.88
N SER A 192 14.18 3.50 -10.46
CA SER A 192 15.32 3.95 -9.66
C SER A 192 15.41 3.20 -8.33
N VAL A 193 14.31 3.08 -7.60
CA VAL A 193 14.27 2.34 -6.32
C VAL A 193 14.66 0.86 -6.54
N VAL A 194 14.04 0.18 -7.51
CA VAL A 194 14.37 -1.23 -7.81
C VAL A 194 15.84 -1.38 -8.24
N THR A 195 16.37 -0.42 -9.00
CA THR A 195 17.78 -0.42 -9.42
C THR A 195 18.73 -0.25 -8.25
N SER A 196 18.46 0.69 -7.34
CA SER A 196 19.25 0.89 -6.12
C SER A 196 19.25 -0.37 -5.23
N ILE A 197 18.08 -1.01 -5.02
CA ILE A 197 17.97 -2.29 -4.31
C ILE A 197 18.87 -3.34 -4.94
N LYS A 198 18.79 -3.50 -6.27
CA LYS A 198 19.62 -4.47 -7.01
C LYS A 198 21.11 -4.15 -6.90
N ASN A 199 21.50 -2.89 -7.04
CA ASN A 199 22.90 -2.46 -6.96
C ASN A 199 23.51 -2.68 -5.57
N LYS A 200 22.68 -2.63 -4.52
CA LYS A 200 23.07 -2.98 -3.15
C LYS A 200 23.09 -4.48 -2.87
N GLY A 201 22.78 -5.32 -3.87
CA GLY A 201 22.68 -6.78 -3.70
C GLY A 201 21.51 -7.21 -2.82
N LEU A 202 20.54 -6.31 -2.58
CA LEU A 202 19.37 -6.58 -1.76
C LEU A 202 18.29 -7.29 -2.57
N LYS A 203 17.43 -8.03 -1.86
CA LYS A 203 16.25 -8.67 -2.44
C LYS A 203 14.98 -8.00 -1.92
N ILE A 204 14.03 -7.80 -2.82
CA ILE A 204 12.68 -7.36 -2.44
C ILE A 204 11.97 -8.54 -1.78
N SER A 205 11.48 -8.31 -0.56
CA SER A 205 10.63 -9.24 0.17
C SER A 205 9.17 -8.87 -0.03
N THR A 206 8.40 -9.73 -0.69
CA THR A 206 6.95 -9.53 -0.86
C THR A 206 6.23 -9.65 0.48
N PRO A 207 5.37 -8.68 0.85
CA PRO A 207 4.60 -8.74 2.09
C PRO A 207 3.62 -9.92 2.10
N LYS A 208 3.53 -10.61 3.23
CA LYS A 208 2.58 -11.71 3.44
C LYS A 208 1.73 -11.44 4.68
N VAL A 209 0.41 -11.33 4.50
CA VAL A 209 -0.54 -11.04 5.58
C VAL A 209 -0.41 -12.07 6.70
N GLY A 210 -0.35 -11.58 7.94
CA GLY A 210 -0.19 -12.40 9.14
C GLY A 210 1.27 -12.61 9.56
N ASN A 211 2.24 -12.53 8.63
CA ASN A 211 3.66 -12.61 8.97
C ASN A 211 4.05 -11.47 9.89
N SER A 212 4.95 -11.79 10.82
CA SER A 212 5.42 -10.85 11.83
C SER A 212 6.93 -10.90 11.98
N TYR A 213 7.50 -9.79 12.42
CA TYR A 213 8.94 -9.59 12.54
C TYR A 213 9.25 -8.78 13.81
N GLY A 214 10.45 -8.96 14.35
CA GLY A 214 10.95 -8.18 15.48
C GLY A 214 11.60 -6.88 15.04
N LEU A 215 11.56 -5.86 15.91
CA LEU A 215 12.31 -4.63 15.84
C LEU A 215 12.77 -4.30 17.27
N GLY A 216 13.91 -4.87 17.66
CA GLY A 216 14.31 -5.03 19.06
C GLY A 216 13.22 -5.72 19.90
N ASN A 217 12.79 -5.09 20.98
CA ASN A 217 11.71 -5.52 21.88
C ASN A 217 10.29 -5.30 21.31
N ALA A 218 10.15 -4.60 20.16
CA ALA A 218 8.87 -4.42 19.49
C ALA A 218 8.62 -5.54 18.46
N ARG A 219 7.35 -5.76 18.12
CA ARG A 219 6.93 -6.73 17.10
C ARG A 219 5.95 -6.10 16.15
N TRP A 220 6.17 -6.24 14.85
CA TRP A 220 5.24 -5.75 13.83
C TRP A 220 4.71 -6.86 12.94
N GLN A 221 3.54 -6.65 12.37
CA GLN A 221 2.79 -7.61 11.58
C GLN A 221 2.25 -6.96 10.30
N ILE A 222 2.29 -7.71 9.20
CA ILE A 222 1.72 -7.32 7.91
C ILE A 222 0.22 -7.62 7.90
N LEU A 223 -0.59 -6.63 7.53
CA LEU A 223 -2.05 -6.72 7.44
C LEU A 223 -2.56 -6.66 6.00
N ALA A 224 -1.85 -5.98 5.10
CA ALA A 224 -2.16 -5.85 3.68
C ALA A 224 -0.85 -5.72 2.86
N PRO A 225 -0.89 -5.83 1.51
CA PRO A 225 -2.04 -6.16 0.65
C PRO A 225 -2.58 -7.58 0.87
N VAL A 226 -3.90 -7.74 0.75
CA VAL A 226 -4.59 -9.05 0.88
C VAL A 226 -4.77 -9.73 -0.47
N SER A 227 -5.17 -8.96 -1.49
CA SER A 227 -5.36 -9.43 -2.85
C SER A 227 -4.05 -9.34 -3.63
N ALA A 228 -3.87 -10.24 -4.61
CA ALA A 228 -2.68 -10.28 -5.45
C ALA A 228 -2.58 -9.09 -6.41
N SER A 229 -3.71 -8.45 -6.74
CA SER A 229 -3.74 -7.32 -7.65
C SER A 229 -4.86 -6.33 -7.35
N TYR A 230 -4.61 -5.05 -7.65
CA TYR A 230 -5.61 -3.98 -7.51
C TYR A 230 -5.62 -3.06 -8.73
N ASP A 231 -6.80 -2.52 -9.05
CA ASP A 231 -6.94 -1.46 -10.07
C ASP A 231 -6.38 -0.12 -9.58
N ASN A 232 -6.49 0.16 -8.28
CA ASN A 232 -5.95 1.37 -7.64
C ASN A 232 -4.65 1.02 -6.91
N LEU A 233 -3.56 1.70 -7.28
CA LEU A 233 -2.22 1.52 -6.70
C LEU A 233 -2.21 1.72 -5.18
N ASN A 234 -3.04 2.61 -4.67
CA ASN A 234 -3.18 2.86 -3.23
C ASN A 234 -3.51 1.61 -2.41
N ASN A 235 -4.27 0.66 -2.99
CA ASN A 235 -4.64 -0.56 -2.27
C ASN A 235 -3.50 -1.60 -2.20
N TYR A 236 -2.39 -1.38 -2.91
CA TYR A 236 -1.16 -2.16 -2.69
C TYR A 236 -0.40 -1.76 -1.44
N PHE A 237 -0.80 -0.66 -0.76
CA PHE A 237 -0.13 -0.17 0.44
C PHE A 237 0.07 -1.29 1.47
N ILE A 238 1.31 -1.43 1.95
CA ILE A 238 1.67 -2.40 2.97
C ILE A 238 1.21 -1.90 4.34
N VAL A 239 -0.04 -2.20 4.69
CA VAL A 239 -0.58 -1.87 6.01
C VAL A 239 0.10 -2.73 7.06
N THR A 240 0.64 -2.11 8.11
CA THR A 240 1.34 -2.81 9.19
C THR A 240 0.81 -2.39 10.57
N LYS A 241 0.83 -3.34 11.51
CA LYS A 241 0.59 -3.07 12.94
C LYS A 241 1.87 -3.33 13.71
N LEU A 242 2.25 -2.43 14.60
CA LEU A 242 3.38 -2.54 15.52
C LEU A 242 2.87 -2.63 16.96
N LYS A 243 3.46 -3.50 17.77
CA LYS A 243 3.20 -3.64 19.20
C LYS A 243 4.50 -3.50 19.99
N PHE A 244 4.46 -2.71 21.05
CA PHE A 244 5.55 -2.53 22.01
C PHE A 244 4.95 -2.45 23.41
N GLY A 245 5.15 -3.50 24.20
CA GLY A 245 4.43 -3.69 25.47
C GLY A 245 2.93 -3.76 25.27
N ASN A 246 2.22 -2.94 26.05
CA ASN A 246 0.78 -2.77 25.97
C ASN A 246 0.36 -1.76 24.90
N ASN A 247 1.30 -1.02 24.32
CA ASN A 247 1.02 -0.01 23.31
C ASN A 247 1.12 -0.56 21.89
N SER A 248 0.35 0.05 20.99
CA SER A 248 0.19 -0.41 19.62
C SER A 248 -0.05 0.73 18.63
N PHE A 249 0.48 0.55 17.42
CA PHE A 249 0.44 1.51 16.33
C PHE A 249 0.00 0.80 15.06
N ILE A 250 -0.80 1.45 14.22
CA ILE A 250 -1.14 0.95 12.89
C ILE A 250 -0.82 2.01 11.84
N PHE A 251 -0.15 1.56 10.77
CA PHE A 251 0.31 2.39 9.66
C PHE A 251 -0.49 2.01 8.43
N THR A 252 -1.44 2.86 8.05
CA THR A 252 -2.39 2.55 6.97
C THR A 252 -2.06 3.28 5.68
N GLY A 253 -1.35 4.41 5.76
CA GLY A 253 -1.01 5.31 4.65
C GLY A 253 -2.08 5.33 3.58
N ASP A 254 -1.77 5.13 2.31
CA ASP A 254 -2.74 5.33 1.24
C ASP A 254 -3.82 4.25 1.06
N ALA A 255 -3.83 3.19 1.89
CA ALA A 255 -4.85 2.14 1.79
C ALA A 255 -6.27 2.73 1.77
N GLU A 256 -7.07 2.36 0.76
CA GLU A 256 -8.45 2.85 0.64
C GLU A 256 -9.45 1.81 1.15
N SER A 257 -10.73 2.22 1.20
CA SER A 257 -11.87 1.42 1.66
C SER A 257 -11.91 -0.04 1.17
N LEU A 258 -11.38 -0.34 -0.03
CA LEU A 258 -11.27 -1.72 -0.52
C LEU A 258 -10.29 -2.55 0.33
N SER A 259 -9.06 -2.06 0.48
CA SER A 259 -8.03 -2.71 1.30
C SER A 259 -8.45 -2.79 2.77
N GLU A 260 -9.04 -1.71 3.30
CA GLU A 260 -9.61 -1.71 4.67
C GLU A 260 -10.65 -2.82 4.87
N GLY A 261 -11.56 -2.98 3.90
CA GLY A 261 -12.58 -4.03 3.92
C GLY A 261 -11.98 -5.44 3.88
N GLU A 262 -10.92 -5.65 3.10
CA GLU A 262 -10.21 -6.93 3.04
C GLU A 262 -9.47 -7.25 4.34
N ILE A 263 -8.84 -6.25 4.97
CA ILE A 263 -8.20 -6.39 6.29
C ILE A 263 -9.23 -6.82 7.33
N LEU A 264 -10.40 -6.18 7.35
CA LEU A 264 -11.49 -6.53 8.28
C LEU A 264 -11.95 -7.99 8.09
N GLN A 265 -12.00 -8.48 6.85
CA GLN A 265 -12.39 -9.86 6.55
C GLN A 265 -11.37 -10.90 7.05
N LYS A 266 -10.10 -10.53 7.22
CA LYS A 266 -9.07 -11.43 7.77
C LYS A 266 -9.22 -11.68 9.27
N GLN A 267 -10.05 -10.89 9.97
CA GLN A 267 -10.32 -11.04 11.40
C GLN A 267 -9.04 -11.04 12.28
N LEU A 268 -7.96 -10.43 11.79
CA LEU A 268 -6.76 -10.18 12.57
C LEU A 268 -7.04 -9.13 13.65
N ASP A 269 -6.27 -9.17 14.73
CA ASP A 269 -6.31 -8.12 15.73
C ASP A 269 -5.65 -6.83 15.18
N ILE A 270 -6.49 -5.86 14.82
CA ILE A 270 -6.05 -4.54 14.34
C ILE A 270 -6.25 -3.41 15.37
N SER A 271 -6.68 -3.72 16.61
CA SER A 271 -6.86 -2.68 17.63
C SER A 271 -5.53 -2.00 17.91
N SER A 272 -5.49 -0.67 17.87
CA SER A 272 -4.25 0.09 18.00
C SER A 272 -4.48 1.41 18.71
N ASP A 273 -3.53 1.84 19.55
CA ASP A 273 -3.61 3.13 20.29
C ASP A 273 -3.43 4.34 19.37
N VAL A 274 -2.57 4.19 18.36
CA VAL A 274 -2.24 5.24 17.39
C VAL A 274 -2.52 4.74 15.97
N ILE A 275 -3.23 5.53 15.18
CA ILE A 275 -3.43 5.33 13.74
C ILE A 275 -2.71 6.43 12.95
N ASN A 276 -1.90 6.05 11.94
CA ASN A 276 -1.58 6.97 10.85
C ASN A 276 -2.77 6.97 9.89
N ILE A 277 -3.39 8.13 9.69
CA ILE A 277 -4.68 8.27 9.01
C ILE A 277 -4.54 8.01 7.52
N GLY A 278 -5.48 7.22 6.99
CA GLY A 278 -5.42 6.75 5.63
C GLY A 278 -5.48 7.86 4.58
N HIS A 279 -4.63 7.74 3.57
CA HIS A 279 -4.54 8.58 2.37
C HIS A 279 -4.59 10.06 2.70
N HIS A 280 -3.71 10.46 3.64
CA HIS A 280 -3.53 11.84 4.11
C HIS A 280 -4.81 12.49 4.69
N GLY A 281 -5.83 11.68 5.03
CA GLY A 281 -7.15 12.15 5.46
C GLY A 281 -8.17 12.37 4.34
N SER A 282 -7.96 11.74 3.18
CA SER A 282 -8.96 11.62 2.11
C SER A 282 -10.26 10.98 2.62
N ARG A 283 -11.37 11.23 1.90
CA ARG A 283 -12.66 10.59 2.15
C ARG A 283 -12.75 9.14 1.65
N THR A 284 -11.78 8.70 0.85
CA THR A 284 -11.73 7.34 0.25
C THR A 284 -11.16 6.29 1.20
N SER A 285 -10.57 6.74 2.30
CA SER A 285 -9.95 5.93 3.35
C SER A 285 -10.53 6.31 4.72
N THR A 286 -10.07 5.63 5.76
CA THR A 286 -10.56 5.71 7.14
C THR A 286 -12.08 5.54 7.17
N THR A 287 -12.57 4.41 6.63
CA THR A 287 -13.99 4.06 6.73
C THR A 287 -14.40 3.92 8.19
N GLN A 288 -15.68 4.18 8.47
CA GLN A 288 -16.20 4.15 9.84
C GLN A 288 -15.99 2.78 10.50
N ASN A 289 -16.31 1.69 9.79
CA ASN A 289 -16.13 0.33 10.31
C ASN A 289 -14.66 0.00 10.63
N PHE A 290 -13.73 0.46 9.79
CA PHE A 290 -12.30 0.26 10.01
C PHE A 290 -11.81 1.05 11.22
N LEU A 291 -12.18 2.33 11.31
CA LEU A 291 -11.86 3.18 12.46
C LEU A 291 -12.47 2.66 13.76
N ASP A 292 -13.69 2.12 13.73
CA ASP A 292 -14.36 1.51 14.88
C ASP A 292 -13.67 0.23 15.33
N LYS A 293 -13.16 -0.59 14.40
CA LYS A 293 -12.44 -1.83 14.72
C LYS A 293 -11.04 -1.56 15.28
N ILE A 294 -10.35 -0.51 14.79
CA ILE A 294 -9.04 -0.09 15.34
C ILE A 294 -9.21 0.55 16.72
N ASN A 295 -10.26 1.36 16.90
CA ASN A 295 -10.58 2.08 18.13
C ASN A 295 -9.39 2.85 18.75
N PRO A 296 -8.74 3.77 18.01
CA PRO A 296 -7.53 4.44 18.48
C PRO A 296 -7.83 5.58 19.44
N LYS A 297 -6.84 5.93 20.26
CA LYS A 297 -6.85 7.12 21.13
C LYS A 297 -6.23 8.33 20.44
N TYR A 298 -5.28 8.09 19.54
CA TYR A 298 -4.53 9.11 18.83
C TYR A 298 -4.54 8.85 17.33
N ALA A 299 -4.55 9.92 16.54
CA ALA A 299 -4.43 9.89 15.10
C ALA A 299 -3.32 10.82 14.66
N VAL A 300 -2.45 10.36 13.75
CA VAL A 300 -1.45 11.19 13.08
C VAL A 300 -1.81 11.31 11.60
N ILE A 301 -1.82 12.52 11.07
CA ILE A 301 -2.09 12.78 9.65
C ILE A 301 -0.83 13.41 9.04
N SER A 302 -0.17 12.67 8.15
CA SER A 302 1.00 13.16 7.42
C SER A 302 0.54 13.88 6.15
N TYR A 303 0.94 15.14 5.98
CA TYR A 303 0.81 15.94 4.76
C TYR A 303 1.41 17.33 4.96
N GLY A 304 1.55 18.07 3.86
CA GLY A 304 2.18 19.38 3.84
C GLY A 304 1.23 20.55 4.05
N LYS A 305 1.75 21.62 4.67
CA LYS A 305 1.05 22.91 4.75
C LYS A 305 0.70 23.43 3.36
N GLY A 306 -0.56 23.78 3.15
CA GLY A 306 -1.05 24.25 1.85
C GLY A 306 -1.10 23.16 0.77
N ASN A 307 -1.19 21.88 1.14
CA ASN A 307 -1.37 20.80 0.17
C ASN A 307 -2.56 21.10 -0.77
N LYS A 308 -2.36 20.79 -2.05
CA LYS A 308 -3.32 21.09 -3.12
C LYS A 308 -4.34 19.97 -3.34
N HIS A 309 -4.18 18.85 -2.63
CA HIS A 309 -5.04 17.68 -2.74
C HIS A 309 -6.37 17.85 -1.99
N GLY A 310 -6.46 18.87 -1.13
CA GLY A 310 -7.66 19.13 -0.33
C GLY A 310 -7.80 18.16 0.82
N HIS A 311 -6.67 17.72 1.38
CA HIS A 311 -6.60 16.80 2.50
C HIS A 311 -6.03 17.50 3.74
N PRO A 312 -6.35 17.03 4.94
CA PRO A 312 -7.43 16.13 5.28
C PRO A 312 -8.78 16.79 4.99
N THR A 313 -9.77 15.96 4.65
CA THR A 313 -11.13 16.45 4.44
C THR A 313 -11.80 16.76 5.79
N GLN A 314 -12.71 17.74 5.81
CA GLN A 314 -13.47 18.03 7.02
C GLN A 314 -14.34 16.83 7.47
N GLU A 315 -14.77 15.99 6.54
CA GLU A 315 -15.49 14.75 6.85
C GLU A 315 -14.65 13.81 7.71
N THR A 316 -13.41 13.53 7.31
CA THR A 316 -12.49 12.67 8.06
C THR A 316 -12.18 13.27 9.43
N LEU A 317 -11.92 14.57 9.52
CA LEU A 317 -11.67 15.25 10.80
C LEU A 317 -12.88 15.20 11.73
N ASN A 318 -14.10 15.31 11.19
CA ASN A 318 -15.32 15.17 11.98
C ASN A 318 -15.49 13.75 12.53
N LYS A 319 -15.14 12.69 11.75
CA LYS A 319 -15.13 11.30 12.27
C LYS A 319 -14.22 11.17 13.48
N LEU A 320 -13.00 11.71 13.39
CA LEU A 320 -12.01 11.68 14.48
C LEU A 320 -12.48 12.47 15.70
N LYS A 321 -12.98 13.69 15.48
CA LYS A 321 -13.52 14.56 16.54
C LYS A 321 -14.69 13.90 17.28
N ASN A 322 -15.63 13.32 16.54
CA ASN A 322 -16.83 12.70 17.12
C ASN A 322 -16.51 11.46 17.97
N LYS A 323 -15.40 10.76 17.67
CA LYS A 323 -14.90 9.65 18.50
C LYS A 323 -13.96 10.10 19.63
N GLY A 324 -13.71 11.40 19.79
CA GLY A 324 -12.79 11.92 20.81
C GLY A 324 -11.31 11.57 20.56
N ILE A 325 -10.95 11.25 19.32
CA ILE A 325 -9.59 10.83 18.94
C ILE A 325 -8.72 12.08 18.81
N LYS A 326 -7.65 12.17 19.59
CA LYS A 326 -6.72 13.32 19.53
C LYS A 326 -5.90 13.27 18.25
N VAL A 327 -5.95 14.36 17.48
CA VAL A 327 -5.29 14.48 16.18
C VAL A 327 -3.95 15.20 16.30
N TYR A 328 -2.94 14.71 15.60
CA TYR A 328 -1.64 15.33 15.38
C TYR A 328 -1.41 15.42 13.87
N ARG A 329 -0.90 16.55 13.38
CA ARG A 329 -0.77 16.78 11.94
C ARG A 329 0.57 17.39 11.62
N THR A 330 1.26 16.87 10.61
CA THR A 330 2.59 17.38 10.24
C THR A 330 2.52 18.80 9.67
N ASP A 331 1.43 19.18 9.01
CA ASP A 331 1.26 20.55 8.48
C ASP A 331 1.16 21.65 9.56
N GLU A 332 0.76 21.27 10.77
CA GLU A 332 0.62 22.16 11.93
C GLU A 332 1.74 21.99 12.95
N CYS A 333 2.34 20.81 13.02
CA CYS A 333 3.30 20.43 14.06
C CYS A 333 4.72 20.16 13.55
N SER A 334 4.95 20.23 12.23
CA SER A 334 6.15 19.68 11.58
C SER A 334 6.33 18.21 11.96
N ASN A 335 7.55 17.75 12.26
CA ASN A 335 7.77 16.36 12.67
C ASN A 335 6.97 16.02 13.95
N VAL A 336 6.14 14.99 13.87
CA VAL A 336 5.42 14.44 15.03
C VAL A 336 6.16 13.20 15.51
N ILE A 337 6.52 13.16 16.78
CA ILE A 337 7.24 12.04 17.40
C ILE A 337 6.38 11.49 18.53
N ALA A 338 5.88 10.27 18.35
CA ALA A 338 5.23 9.51 19.41
C ALA A 338 6.29 8.68 20.14
N THR A 339 6.46 8.90 21.44
CA THR A 339 7.37 8.12 22.29
C THR A 339 6.56 7.21 23.19
N SER A 340 6.92 5.93 23.21
CA SER A 340 6.29 4.92 24.05
C SER A 340 7.30 4.24 24.98
N ASP A 341 6.91 4.10 26.24
CA ASP A 341 7.63 3.33 27.28
C ASP A 341 7.08 1.89 27.45
N GLY A 342 6.21 1.46 26.52
CA GLY A 342 5.48 0.18 26.59
C GLY A 342 4.13 0.23 27.30
N ASN A 343 3.75 1.32 27.98
CA ASN A 343 2.45 1.47 28.65
C ASN A 343 1.78 2.83 28.40
N ASN A 344 2.59 3.87 28.20
CA ASN A 344 2.17 5.24 27.96
C ASN A 344 2.72 5.71 26.61
N ILE A 345 1.98 6.60 25.96
CA ILE A 345 2.39 7.27 24.72
C ILE A 345 2.35 8.77 24.96
N THR A 346 3.49 9.44 24.72
CA THR A 346 3.62 10.89 24.73
C THR A 346 4.00 11.40 23.34
N PHE A 347 3.73 12.68 23.09
CA PHE A 347 4.03 13.33 21.82
C PHE A 347 4.92 14.55 22.06
N ASN A 348 5.84 14.85 21.15
CA ASN A 348 6.72 16.02 21.20
C ASN A 348 6.00 17.37 21.00
N THR A 349 4.71 17.33 20.67
CA THR A 349 3.90 18.49 20.30
C THR A 349 2.50 18.39 20.91
N LYS A 350 1.76 19.51 20.89
CA LYS A 350 0.35 19.54 21.26
C LYS A 350 -0.50 18.97 20.12
N SER A 351 -1.70 18.49 20.45
CA SER A 351 -2.65 18.02 19.43
C SER A 351 -3.00 19.17 18.47
N GLY A 352 -3.06 18.83 17.19
CA GLY A 352 -3.48 19.73 16.12
C GLY A 352 -4.99 19.98 16.09
N SER A 353 -5.40 20.76 15.10
CA SER A 353 -6.78 21.18 14.89
C SER A 353 -7.60 20.16 14.10
N TYR A 354 -8.92 20.23 14.29
CA TYR A 354 -9.90 19.51 13.46
C TYR A 354 -10.42 20.37 12.31
N LYS A 355 -9.60 21.32 11.80
CA LYS A 355 -9.94 22.18 10.67
C LYS A 355 -9.30 21.66 9.38
N GLY A 356 -10.12 21.16 8.47
CA GLY A 356 -9.69 20.62 7.18
C GLY A 356 -9.79 21.65 6.07
N VAL A 357 -9.44 21.21 4.86
CA VAL A 357 -9.66 22.04 3.66
C VAL A 357 -11.14 21.96 3.28
N ASP A 358 -11.85 23.08 3.46
CA ASP A 358 -13.28 23.18 3.21
C ASP A 358 -13.54 23.42 1.70
N ASN A 359 -13.49 22.34 0.91
CA ASN A 359 -13.75 22.38 -0.53
C ASN A 359 -15.25 22.52 -0.88
N THR A 360 -16.06 23.12 -0.01
CA THR A 360 -17.49 23.39 -0.26
C THR A 360 -17.72 24.46 -1.34
N LYS A 361 -16.66 25.08 -1.88
CA LYS A 361 -16.70 25.92 -3.10
C LYS A 361 -16.35 25.20 -4.40
N SER A 362 -16.14 23.87 -4.40
CA SER A 362 -16.11 23.11 -5.66
C SER A 362 -17.54 22.86 -6.14
N THR A 363 -17.96 23.62 -7.14
CA THR A 363 -19.29 23.62 -7.78
C THR A 363 -19.59 22.34 -8.57
N ARG A 364 -19.54 21.17 -7.94
CA ARG A 364 -20.33 20.02 -8.38
C ARG A 364 -21.47 19.78 -7.40
N LYS A 365 -22.60 20.41 -7.76
CA LYS A 365 -23.93 20.26 -7.16
C LYS A 365 -24.24 18.76 -6.94
N PRO A 366 -24.45 18.30 -5.70
CA PRO A 366 -25.09 17.01 -5.48
C PRO A 366 -26.56 17.17 -5.87
N THR A 367 -27.00 16.49 -6.92
CA THR A 367 -28.42 16.45 -7.29
C THR A 367 -29.20 15.63 -6.26
N SER A 368 -29.80 16.36 -5.34
CA SER A 368 -31.10 16.18 -4.66
C SER A 368 -31.52 14.80 -4.14
N LYS A 369 -31.55 14.75 -2.79
CA LYS A 369 -32.71 14.44 -1.92
C LYS A 369 -33.50 13.14 -2.18
N VAL A 370 -33.31 12.18 -1.28
CA VAL A 370 -34.39 11.30 -0.82
C VAL A 370 -34.51 11.48 0.70
N GLN A 371 -35.60 12.11 1.15
CA GLN A 371 -36.00 12.13 2.56
C GLN A 371 -36.40 10.71 3.00
N PRO A 372 -36.07 10.28 4.23
CA PRO A 372 -36.65 9.05 4.78
C PRO A 372 -38.14 9.27 5.09
N LYS A 373 -38.99 8.38 4.61
CA LYS A 373 -40.39 8.27 5.07
C LYS A 373 -40.42 7.75 6.53
N PRO A 374 -41.41 8.15 7.36
CA PRO A 374 -41.53 7.66 8.73
C PRO A 374 -41.93 6.18 8.73
N VAL A 375 -41.29 5.40 9.61
CA VAL A 375 -41.63 4.00 9.87
C VAL A 375 -42.89 3.93 10.76
N PRO A 376 -43.88 3.06 10.48
CA PRO A 376 -45.03 2.88 11.36
C PRO A 376 -44.61 2.24 12.69
N LYS A 377 -45.14 2.76 13.80
CA LYS A 377 -45.04 2.17 15.14
C LYS A 377 -45.69 0.79 15.15
N ALA A 378 -44.94 -0.25 15.50
CA ALA A 378 -45.48 -1.56 15.79
C ALA A 378 -46.01 -1.62 17.23
N THR A 379 -47.26 -2.06 17.39
CA THR A 379 -47.89 -2.43 18.67
C THR A 379 -47.43 -3.82 19.12
N PRO A 380 -47.35 -4.09 20.44
CA PRO A 380 -46.86 -5.37 20.96
C PRO A 380 -47.95 -6.45 20.94
N LYS A 381 -47.59 -7.67 20.53
CA LYS A 381 -48.39 -8.89 20.74
C LYS A 381 -47.65 -9.87 21.69
N PRO A 382 -48.41 -10.72 22.42
CA PRO A 382 -48.00 -11.24 23.73
C PRO A 382 -47.09 -12.47 23.69
N ILE A 383 -46.41 -12.65 24.83
CA ILE A 383 -45.40 -13.64 25.18
C ILE A 383 -45.96 -15.07 25.11
N ALA A 384 -45.24 -15.97 24.43
CA ALA A 384 -45.43 -17.41 24.50
C ALA A 384 -44.25 -18.09 25.25
N LYS A 385 -44.59 -19.11 26.04
CA LYS A 385 -43.73 -19.87 26.97
C LYS A 385 -42.63 -20.72 26.29
N PRO A 386 -41.59 -21.14 27.03
CA PRO A 386 -40.37 -21.75 26.46
C PRO A 386 -40.47 -23.28 26.27
N GLN A 387 -39.81 -23.79 25.23
CA GLN A 387 -39.55 -25.22 25.01
C GLN A 387 -38.14 -25.44 24.40
N PRO A 388 -37.57 -26.67 24.46
CA PRO A 388 -36.23 -26.91 25.03
C PRO A 388 -35.09 -27.04 24.02
N LYS A 389 -33.85 -27.00 24.55
CA LYS A 389 -32.56 -27.13 23.85
C LYS A 389 -32.44 -28.41 23.01
N LEU A 390 -31.93 -28.26 21.78
CA LEU A 390 -31.30 -29.33 20.99
C LEU A 390 -29.90 -28.90 20.50
N GLN A 391 -29.00 -29.87 20.50
CA GLN A 391 -27.56 -29.83 20.24
C GLN A 391 -27.21 -29.66 18.74
N PRO A 392 -25.92 -29.39 18.39
CA PRO A 392 -25.53 -28.72 17.15
C PRO A 392 -25.37 -29.65 15.93
N THR A 393 -25.81 -29.18 14.77
CA THR A 393 -25.55 -29.75 13.44
C THR A 393 -24.52 -28.91 12.65
N PRO A 394 -23.86 -29.49 11.61
CA PRO A 394 -22.67 -28.94 10.96
C PRO A 394 -22.95 -27.68 10.11
N PRO A 395 -21.92 -26.90 9.71
CA PRO A 395 -22.11 -25.61 9.08
C PRO A 395 -22.77 -25.73 7.69
N PRO A 396 -23.70 -24.82 7.33
CA PRO A 396 -24.44 -24.94 6.09
C PRO A 396 -23.61 -24.49 4.88
N VAL A 397 -23.70 -25.30 3.83
CA VAL A 397 -23.40 -24.94 2.44
C VAL A 397 -24.23 -23.70 2.07
N VAL A 398 -23.56 -22.65 1.59
CA VAL A 398 -24.20 -21.40 1.16
C VAL A 398 -25.05 -21.66 -0.09
N LYS A 399 -26.37 -21.79 0.10
CA LYS A 399 -27.35 -21.72 -0.98
C LYS A 399 -27.61 -20.27 -1.35
N SER A 400 -27.58 -19.98 -2.65
CA SER A 400 -27.95 -18.71 -3.25
C SER A 400 -29.37 -18.30 -2.84
N GLN A 401 -29.56 -17.03 -2.48
CA GLN A 401 -30.87 -16.52 -2.10
C GLN A 401 -31.85 -16.50 -3.30
N PRO A 402 -33.15 -16.82 -3.12
CA PRO A 402 -34.04 -17.17 -4.23
C PRO A 402 -34.65 -15.99 -5.01
N ASN A 403 -34.24 -14.73 -4.79
CA ASN A 403 -34.94 -13.57 -5.39
C ASN A 403 -34.05 -12.44 -5.90
N SER A 404 -32.83 -12.73 -6.35
CA SER A 404 -31.99 -11.71 -6.99
C SER A 404 -32.10 -11.76 -8.52
N LYS A 405 -32.66 -10.71 -9.13
CA LYS A 405 -32.74 -10.57 -10.60
C LYS A 405 -31.33 -10.61 -11.23
N THR A 406 -31.15 -11.40 -12.28
CA THR A 406 -29.93 -11.38 -13.11
C THR A 406 -29.87 -10.10 -13.94
N VAL A 407 -28.75 -9.38 -13.86
CA VAL A 407 -28.42 -8.23 -14.70
C VAL A 407 -27.15 -8.53 -15.50
N TYR A 408 -26.70 -7.61 -16.35
CA TYR A 408 -25.55 -7.82 -17.24
C TYR A 408 -24.55 -6.69 -17.08
N LYS A 409 -23.26 -7.00 -17.11
CA LYS A 409 -22.19 -6.02 -17.15
C LYS A 409 -21.38 -6.15 -18.44
N LYS A 410 -20.68 -5.07 -18.79
CA LYS A 410 -19.59 -5.12 -19.76
C LYS A 410 -18.33 -5.69 -19.10
N ASN A 411 -17.37 -6.12 -19.92
CA ASN A 411 -16.03 -6.46 -19.45
C ASN A 411 -15.29 -5.21 -18.94
N THR A 412 -15.64 -4.02 -19.49
CA THR A 412 -15.07 -2.73 -19.09
C THR A 412 -16.18 -1.73 -18.71
N GLY A 413 -15.99 -1.07 -17.57
CA GLY A 413 -16.90 -0.05 -17.02
C GLY A 413 -17.67 -0.51 -15.79
N LYS A 414 -18.15 0.47 -15.00
CA LYS A 414 -18.78 0.24 -13.68
C LYS A 414 -20.30 0.38 -13.71
N LYS A 415 -20.95 -0.16 -14.75
CA LYS A 415 -22.42 -0.13 -14.89
C LYS A 415 -23.00 -1.52 -15.13
N TYR A 416 -24.13 -1.82 -14.48
CA TYR A 416 -24.95 -2.98 -14.80
C TYR A 416 -26.18 -2.58 -15.62
N HIS A 417 -26.67 -3.52 -16.41
CA HIS A 417 -27.59 -3.32 -17.52
C HIS A 417 -28.67 -4.42 -17.54
N ARG A 418 -29.82 -4.15 -18.12
CA ARG A 418 -30.82 -5.19 -18.45
C ARG A 418 -30.42 -5.88 -19.76
N ASN A 419 -30.96 -7.08 -19.97
CA ASN A 419 -30.73 -7.81 -21.22
C ASN A 419 -31.13 -6.93 -22.42
N GLY A 420 -30.34 -6.94 -23.50
CA GLY A 420 -30.62 -6.17 -24.72
C GLY A 420 -30.30 -4.67 -24.67
N CYS A 421 -29.68 -4.15 -23.59
CA CYS A 421 -29.21 -2.76 -23.56
C CYS A 421 -28.23 -2.49 -24.71
N ARG A 422 -28.43 -1.41 -25.48
CA ARG A 422 -27.55 -1.02 -26.59
C ARG A 422 -26.07 -0.84 -26.20
N SER A 423 -25.81 -0.56 -24.93
CA SER A 423 -24.44 -0.43 -24.40
C SER A 423 -23.73 -1.79 -24.23
N LEU A 424 -24.43 -2.92 -24.27
CA LEU A 424 -23.87 -4.26 -24.14
C LEU A 424 -23.40 -4.87 -25.48
N ARG A 425 -23.48 -4.15 -26.60
CA ARG A 425 -23.19 -4.68 -27.96
C ARG A 425 -21.80 -5.31 -28.11
N LYS A 426 -20.80 -4.84 -27.36
CA LYS A 426 -19.41 -5.33 -27.43
C LYS A 426 -19.05 -6.38 -26.37
N SER A 427 -19.77 -6.43 -25.25
CA SER A 427 -19.53 -7.41 -24.18
C SER A 427 -20.73 -7.49 -23.26
N LYS A 428 -21.05 -8.72 -22.83
CA LYS A 428 -22.21 -9.05 -22.00
C LYS A 428 -21.88 -10.23 -21.11
N ALA A 429 -21.70 -9.97 -19.82
CA ALA A 429 -21.52 -11.00 -18.80
C ALA A 429 -22.69 -10.94 -17.80
N PRO A 430 -23.40 -12.06 -17.53
CA PRO A 430 -24.44 -12.09 -16.50
C PRO A 430 -23.82 -11.91 -15.11
N ILE A 431 -24.52 -11.21 -14.23
CA ILE A 431 -24.16 -11.02 -12.84
C ILE A 431 -25.43 -10.87 -12.00
N ASN A 432 -25.39 -11.34 -10.76
CA ASN A 432 -26.42 -11.07 -9.78
C ASN A 432 -26.52 -9.56 -9.50
N LYS A 433 -27.74 -8.98 -9.46
CA LYS A 433 -27.92 -7.54 -9.20
C LYS A 433 -27.31 -7.09 -7.87
N ASN A 434 -27.43 -7.89 -6.82
CA ASN A 434 -26.87 -7.54 -5.51
C ASN A 434 -25.35 -7.61 -5.54
N ASP A 435 -24.77 -8.61 -6.20
CA ASP A 435 -23.31 -8.69 -6.36
C ASP A 435 -22.77 -7.54 -7.21
N ALA A 436 -23.51 -7.09 -8.24
CA ALA A 436 -23.13 -5.93 -9.02
C ALA A 436 -23.09 -4.66 -8.16
N ILE A 437 -24.10 -4.44 -7.31
CA ILE A 437 -24.17 -3.31 -6.39
C ILE A 437 -23.04 -3.39 -5.36
N ASN A 438 -22.84 -4.55 -4.74
CA ASN A 438 -21.78 -4.76 -3.73
C ASN A 438 -20.37 -4.57 -4.32
N ARG A 439 -20.19 -4.87 -5.61
CA ARG A 439 -18.94 -4.62 -6.36
C ARG A 439 -18.83 -3.20 -6.92
N GLY A 440 -19.73 -2.29 -6.52
CA GLY A 440 -19.68 -0.87 -6.88
C GLY A 440 -20.15 -0.53 -8.31
N TYR A 441 -20.89 -1.43 -8.98
CA TYR A 441 -21.48 -1.12 -10.28
C TYR A 441 -22.74 -0.26 -10.08
N GLY A 442 -22.83 0.87 -10.77
CA GLY A 442 -24.05 1.67 -10.81
C GLY A 442 -25.07 1.15 -11.84
N SER A 443 -26.34 1.53 -11.70
CA SER A 443 -27.33 1.23 -12.74
C SER A 443 -27.05 2.03 -14.02
N CYS A 444 -27.27 1.41 -15.17
CA CYS A 444 -27.18 2.07 -16.47
C CYS A 444 -28.38 3.01 -16.68
N GLY A 445 -28.14 4.31 -16.82
CA GLY A 445 -29.19 5.31 -17.05
C GLY A 445 -29.93 5.17 -18.38
N ILE A 446 -29.40 4.41 -19.36
CA ILE A 446 -30.05 4.19 -20.67
C ILE A 446 -31.15 3.14 -20.57
N CYS A 447 -30.90 2.04 -19.84
CA CYS A 447 -31.83 0.92 -19.80
C CYS A 447 -32.56 0.77 -18.46
N ASN A 448 -32.19 1.57 -17.45
CA ASN A 448 -32.74 1.62 -16.10
C ASN A 448 -33.17 0.25 -15.53
N PRO A 449 -32.20 -0.66 -15.32
CA PRO A 449 -32.45 -2.08 -15.03
C PRO A 449 -32.78 -2.44 -13.57
#